data_AF-A0ABD6EFA1-F1
#
_entry.id   AF-A0ABD6EFA1-F1
#
_cell.length_a   1.000
_cell.length_b   1.000
_cell.length_c   1.000
_cell.angle_alpha   90.00
_cell.angle_beta   90.00
_cell.angle_gamma   90.00
#
_symmetry.space_group_name_H-M   'P 1'
#
loop_
_entity.id
_entity.type
_entity.pdbx_description
1 polymer ?
#
loop_
_entity_poly.entity_id
_entity_poly.type
_entity_poly.pdbx_seq_one_letter_code
_entity_poly.pdbx_strand_id
1 'polypeptide(L)'
;MHFVAVTSLLFCLIYNVPTSEAYGAPGLANFFSMIYCRLRVNGLIRYNGYGCYCGLGGSGTPVDGIDRCCMEHDECYNQAMISGGCWLKSQKYFATYHYRCVDRNAQCFQGMIYH
;
A
#
# COMPACT_ATOMS: atom_id res chain seq x y z
N MET A 1 -30.28 -11.35 -14.15
CA MET A 1 -29.17 -10.40 -13.91
C MET A 1 -29.74 -9.00 -14.15
N HIS A 2 -29.42 -7.99 -13.33
CA HIS A 2 -30.11 -6.68 -13.16
C HIS A 2 -31.17 -6.62 -12.04
N PHE A 3 -30.78 -6.81 -10.77
CA PHE A 3 -31.66 -6.56 -9.61
C PHE A 3 -30.95 -6.01 -8.36
N VAL A 4 -29.79 -5.34 -8.48
CA VAL A 4 -29.02 -4.89 -7.28
C VAL A 4 -28.75 -3.38 -7.21
N ALA A 5 -29.41 -2.57 -8.05
CA ALA A 5 -29.14 -1.12 -8.10
C ALA A 5 -30.12 -0.24 -7.28
N VAL A 6 -31.21 -0.80 -6.74
CA VAL A 6 -32.31 0.03 -6.19
C VAL A 6 -32.37 0.05 -4.65
N THR A 7 -31.60 -0.80 -3.95
CA THR A 7 -31.65 -0.90 -2.47
C THR A 7 -30.58 -0.09 -1.74
N SER A 8 -29.72 0.64 -2.46
CA SER A 8 -28.46 1.18 -1.94
C SER A 8 -28.54 2.54 -1.24
N LEU A 9 -29.71 3.18 -1.15
CA LEU A 9 -29.84 4.46 -0.43
C LEU A 9 -30.17 4.30 1.08
N LEU A 10 -30.69 3.15 1.50
CA LEU A 10 -31.08 2.93 2.91
C LEU A 10 -30.02 2.18 3.74
N PHE A 11 -29.03 1.54 3.11
CA PHE A 11 -28.01 0.77 3.84
C PHE A 11 -26.90 1.64 4.45
N CYS A 12 -26.75 2.90 3.99
CA CYS A 12 -25.69 3.79 4.45
C CYS A 12 -25.94 4.38 5.85
N LEU A 13 -27.19 4.35 6.35
CA LEU A 13 -27.54 4.96 7.65
C LEU A 13 -27.44 3.98 8.84
N ILE A 14 -27.34 2.68 8.59
CA ILE A 14 -27.44 1.66 9.65
C ILE A 14 -26.08 1.07 9.99
N TYR A 15 -25.16 1.03 9.03
CA TYR A 15 -23.78 0.65 9.27
C TYR A 15 -22.90 1.82 8.87
N ASN A 16 -22.22 2.41 9.85
CA ASN A 16 -21.02 3.21 9.60
C ASN A 16 -19.95 2.31 8.97
N VAL A 17 -20.15 1.84 7.74
CA VAL A 17 -19.11 1.21 6.95
C VAL A 17 -18.33 2.36 6.34
N PRO A 18 -17.12 2.67 6.82
CA PRO A 18 -16.23 3.52 6.05
C PRO A 18 -15.93 2.77 4.76
N THR A 19 -16.53 3.19 3.65
CA THR A 19 -16.04 2.83 2.32
C THR A 19 -14.70 3.54 2.16
N SER A 20 -13.62 2.93 2.68
CA SER A 20 -12.26 3.37 2.41
C SER A 20 -11.89 2.97 0.97
N GLU A 21 -12.61 3.52 0.00
CA GLU A 21 -12.22 3.42 -1.39
C GLU A 21 -11.19 4.52 -1.66
N ALA A 22 -9.92 4.18 -1.46
CA ALA A 22 -8.78 5.03 -1.84
C ALA A 22 -8.59 4.99 -3.37
N TYR A 23 -9.60 5.39 -4.14
CA TYR A 23 -9.45 5.56 -5.59
C TYR A 23 -8.61 6.82 -5.87
N GLY A 24 -7.36 6.63 -6.31
CA GLY A 24 -6.52 7.70 -6.87
C GLY A 24 -5.48 8.33 -5.94
N ALA A 25 -5.19 7.75 -4.77
CA ALA A 25 -4.07 8.23 -3.95
C ALA A 25 -2.71 7.81 -4.55
N PRO A 26 -1.64 8.59 -4.37
CA PRO A 26 -0.30 8.21 -4.81
C PRO A 26 0.16 6.90 -4.15
N GLY A 27 1.01 6.14 -4.85
CA GLY A 27 1.52 4.85 -4.38
C GLY A 27 2.08 4.86 -2.96
N LEU A 28 2.86 5.89 -2.59
CA LEU A 28 3.40 6.02 -1.24
C LEU A 28 2.30 6.24 -0.17
N ALA A 29 1.23 6.97 -0.50
CA ALA A 29 0.09 7.12 0.40
C ALA A 29 -0.68 5.79 0.55
N ASN A 30 -0.81 5.01 -0.54
CA ASN A 30 -1.35 3.66 -0.45
C ASN A 30 -0.51 2.77 0.47
N PHE A 31 0.83 2.81 0.35
CA PHE A 31 1.73 2.04 1.20
C PHE A 31 1.54 2.34 2.69
N PHE A 32 1.50 3.62 3.08
CA PHE A 32 1.24 3.98 4.49
C PHE A 32 -0.16 3.56 4.97
N SER A 33 -1.15 3.58 4.09
CA SER A 33 -2.48 3.04 4.40
C SER A 33 -2.48 1.52 4.57
N MET A 34 -1.67 0.77 3.80
CA MET A 34 -1.46 -0.67 4.01
C MET A 34 -0.76 -0.95 5.35
N ILE A 35 0.24 -0.15 5.74
CA ILE A 35 0.87 -0.24 7.06
C ILE A 35 -0.16 -0.01 8.16
N TYR A 36 -1.00 1.01 8.03
CA TYR A 36 -2.07 1.29 9.00
C TYR A 36 -3.09 0.13 9.06
N CYS A 37 -3.48 -0.45 7.93
CA CYS A 37 -4.34 -1.63 7.88
C CYS A 37 -3.77 -2.80 8.71
N ARG A 38 -2.47 -3.06 8.59
CA ARG A 38 -1.81 -4.19 9.25
C ARG A 38 -1.54 -3.93 10.74
N LEU A 39 -0.94 -2.79 11.05
CA LEU A 39 -0.33 -2.51 12.35
C LEU A 39 -1.11 -1.52 13.21
N ARG A 40 -2.12 -0.83 12.65
CA ARG A 40 -2.90 0.24 13.32
C ARG A 40 -2.03 1.38 13.86
N VAL A 41 -0.91 1.65 13.21
CA VAL A 41 -0.01 2.78 13.50
C VAL A 41 0.14 3.66 12.27
N ASN A 42 0.42 4.95 12.49
CA ASN A 42 0.79 5.84 11.39
C ASN A 42 2.22 5.51 10.93
N GLY A 43 2.33 4.79 9.82
CA GLY A 43 3.61 4.31 9.30
C GLY A 43 4.56 5.43 8.87
N LEU A 44 4.03 6.56 8.37
CA LEU A 44 4.83 7.72 7.98
C LEU A 44 5.55 8.31 9.20
N ILE A 45 4.84 8.49 10.32
CA ILE A 45 5.45 9.06 11.52
C ILE A 45 6.39 8.07 12.21
N ARG A 46 6.01 6.77 12.22
CA ARG A 46 6.72 5.77 13.02
C ARG A 46 7.97 5.20 12.33
N TYR A 47 7.95 5.05 11.02
CA TYR A 47 8.98 4.30 10.30
C TYR A 47 9.78 5.14 9.31
N ASN A 48 9.33 6.34 8.93
CA ASN A 48 10.11 7.19 8.03
C ASN A 48 11.37 7.71 8.74
N GLY A 49 12.54 7.40 8.19
CA GLY A 49 13.84 7.73 8.79
C GLY A 49 14.25 6.78 9.92
N TYR A 50 13.62 5.61 10.04
CA TYR A 50 13.98 4.62 11.06
C TYR A 50 15.11 3.69 10.57
N GLY A 51 16.06 3.40 11.46
CA GLY A 51 17.13 2.45 11.17
C GLY A 51 18.03 2.88 10.02
N CYS A 52 18.54 1.91 9.28
CA CYS A 52 19.43 2.10 8.14
C CYS A 52 18.69 2.16 6.80
N TYR A 53 17.50 1.55 6.70
CA TYR A 53 16.79 1.31 5.43
C TYR A 53 15.39 1.94 5.37
N CYS A 54 14.69 2.19 6.47
CA CYS A 54 13.33 2.73 6.39
C CYS A 54 13.35 4.23 6.03
N GLY A 55 13.43 4.57 4.74
CA GLY A 55 13.47 5.94 4.25
C GLY A 55 13.96 6.04 2.81
N LEU A 56 14.59 7.16 2.46
CA LEU A 56 15.26 7.31 1.17
C LEU A 56 16.68 6.75 1.25
N GLY A 57 17.03 5.83 0.35
CA GLY A 57 18.37 5.25 0.29
C GLY A 57 18.42 3.88 0.95
N GLY A 58 19.37 3.65 1.85
CA GLY A 58 19.55 2.39 2.56
C GLY A 58 20.93 1.78 2.35
N SER A 59 21.66 1.53 3.44
CA SER A 59 22.96 0.82 3.40
C SER A 59 23.37 0.30 4.78
N GLY A 60 24.30 -0.65 4.81
CA GLY A 60 24.84 -1.22 6.04
C GLY A 60 24.13 -2.50 6.48
N THR A 61 24.06 -2.72 7.80
CA THR A 61 23.39 -3.89 8.40
C THR A 61 22.10 -3.42 9.06
N PRO A 62 20.94 -4.06 8.79
CA PRO A 62 19.69 -3.69 9.44
C PRO A 62 19.79 -3.73 10.96
N VAL A 63 19.28 -2.69 11.63
CA VAL A 63 19.40 -2.59 13.10
C VAL A 63 18.49 -3.55 13.84
N ASP A 64 17.37 -3.94 13.23
CA ASP A 64 16.41 -4.90 13.76
C ASP A 64 15.53 -5.54 12.67
N GLY A 65 14.48 -6.24 13.08
CA GLY A 65 13.55 -6.90 12.17
C GLY A 65 12.69 -5.94 11.34
N ILE A 66 12.38 -4.74 11.85
CA ILE A 66 11.61 -3.73 11.10
C ILE A 66 12.48 -3.12 10.01
N ASP A 67 13.72 -2.78 10.36
CA ASP A 67 14.69 -2.25 9.40
C ASP A 67 15.01 -3.26 8.28
N ARG A 68 15.03 -4.56 8.63
CA ARG A 68 15.16 -5.63 7.62
C ARG A 68 13.96 -5.67 6.66
N CYS A 69 12.74 -5.45 7.13
CA CYS A 69 11.58 -5.36 6.25
C CYS A 69 11.69 -4.18 5.27
N CYS A 70 12.29 -3.05 5.70
CA CYS A 70 12.53 -1.92 4.81
C CYS A 70 13.60 -2.24 3.76
N MET A 71 14.67 -2.92 4.14
CA MET A 71 15.68 -3.42 3.19
C MET A 71 15.06 -4.35 2.13
N GLU A 72 14.22 -5.29 2.55
CA GLU A 72 13.50 -6.20 1.63
C GLU A 72 12.51 -5.44 0.73
N HIS A 73 11.86 -4.39 1.25
CA HIS A 73 10.98 -3.53 0.46
C HIS A 73 11.75 -2.75 -0.63
N ASP A 74 12.92 -2.21 -0.31
CA ASP A 74 13.76 -1.52 -1.30
C ASP A 74 14.23 -2.47 -2.40
N GLU A 75 14.57 -3.70 -2.03
CA GLU A 75 14.92 -4.75 -3.00
C GLU A 75 13.73 -5.14 -3.88
N CYS A 76 12.52 -5.24 -3.32
CA CYS A 76 11.30 -5.47 -4.12
C CYS A 76 11.06 -4.35 -5.15
N TYR A 77 11.28 -3.09 -4.76
CA TYR A 77 11.23 -1.95 -5.68
C TYR A 77 12.30 -2.02 -6.78
N ASN A 78 13.52 -2.46 -6.46
CA ASN A 78 14.56 -2.66 -7.46
C ASN A 78 14.20 -3.77 -8.45
N GLN A 79 13.67 -4.89 -7.95
CA GLN A 79 13.23 -6.00 -8.79
C GLN A 79 12.08 -5.60 -9.71
N ALA A 80 11.11 -4.83 -9.23
CA ALA A 80 10.02 -4.31 -10.06
C ALA A 80 10.50 -3.42 -11.21
N MET A 81 11.57 -2.64 -11.00
CA MET A 81 12.23 -1.86 -12.05
C MET A 81 12.92 -2.77 -13.07
N ILE A 82 13.63 -3.81 -12.59
CA ILE A 82 14.37 -4.74 -13.46
C ILE A 82 13.42 -5.60 -14.30
N SER A 83 12.30 -6.06 -13.73
CA SER A 83 11.33 -6.92 -14.40
C SER A 83 10.47 -6.19 -15.45
N GLY A 84 10.67 -4.88 -15.63
CA GLY A 84 9.85 -4.05 -16.52
C GLY A 84 8.45 -3.71 -15.97
N GLY A 85 8.20 -3.99 -14.68
CA GLY A 85 6.96 -3.60 -14.02
C GLY A 85 6.87 -2.11 -13.71
N CYS A 86 8.00 -1.41 -13.73
CA CYS A 86 8.11 0.05 -13.64
C CYS A 86 9.15 0.55 -14.65
N TRP A 87 8.74 1.45 -15.55
CA TRP A 87 9.60 2.06 -16.56
C TRP A 87 10.34 3.29 -16.04
N LEU A 88 9.70 4.05 -15.14
CA LEU A 88 10.27 5.24 -14.53
C LEU A 88 10.55 5.00 -13.05
N LYS A 89 11.73 5.42 -12.58
CA LYS A 89 12.11 5.27 -11.16
C LYS A 89 11.13 5.93 -10.19
N SER A 90 10.40 6.95 -10.62
CA SER A 90 9.38 7.63 -9.82
C SER A 90 8.07 6.84 -9.73
N GLN A 91 7.77 5.95 -10.68
CA GLN A 91 6.51 5.19 -10.68
C GLN A 91 6.31 4.39 -9.40
N LYS A 92 7.36 3.82 -8.81
CA LYS A 92 7.27 3.11 -7.53
C LYS A 92 6.73 3.97 -6.36
N TYR A 93 6.82 5.29 -6.43
CA TYR A 93 6.30 6.18 -5.38
C TYR A 93 4.93 6.78 -5.72
N PHE A 94 4.59 6.86 -7.01
CA PHE A 94 3.38 7.56 -7.45
C PHE A 94 2.31 6.66 -8.07
N ALA A 95 2.67 5.49 -8.58
CA ALA A 95 1.73 4.53 -9.15
C ALA A 95 0.71 4.12 -8.07
N THR A 96 -0.57 4.35 -8.35
CA THR A 96 -1.65 3.97 -7.45
C THR A 96 -1.81 2.45 -7.44
N TYR A 97 -1.94 1.88 -6.24
CA TYR A 97 -2.18 0.46 -6.06
C TYR A 97 -3.67 0.20 -5.86
N HIS A 98 -4.18 -0.81 -6.55
CA HIS A 98 -5.50 -1.35 -6.28
C HIS A 98 -5.38 -2.47 -5.23
N TYR A 99 -5.84 -2.19 -4.01
CA TYR A 99 -5.85 -3.16 -2.92
C TYR A 99 -7.05 -2.95 -2.00
N ARG A 100 -7.34 -3.95 -1.16
CA ARG A 100 -8.31 -3.88 -0.07
C ARG A 100 -7.70 -4.34 1.24
N CYS A 101 -8.22 -3.85 2.36
CA CYS A 101 -7.86 -4.32 3.69
C CYS A 101 -8.91 -5.32 4.19
N VAL A 102 -8.54 -6.59 4.38
CA VAL A 102 -9.42 -7.64 4.92
C VAL A 102 -8.74 -8.28 6.11
N ASP A 103 -9.38 -8.27 7.28
CA ASP A 103 -8.85 -8.86 8.53
C ASP A 103 -7.42 -8.41 8.88
N ARG A 104 -7.12 -7.11 8.68
CA ARG A 104 -5.77 -6.52 8.84
C ARG A 104 -4.72 -7.11 7.89
N ASN A 105 -5.13 -7.56 6.72
CA ASN A 105 -4.25 -7.95 5.63
C ASN A 105 -4.55 -7.09 4.42
N ALA A 106 -3.53 -6.40 3.92
CA ALA A 106 -3.61 -5.72 2.63
C ALA A 106 -3.56 -6.78 1.52
N GLN A 107 -4.63 -6.87 0.74
CA GLN A 107 -4.77 -7.81 -0.38
C GLN A 107 -4.80 -6.99 -1.67
N CYS A 108 -3.81 -7.21 -2.54
CA CYS A 108 -3.84 -6.66 -3.88
C CYS A 108 -4.99 -7.27 -4.68
N PHE A 109 -5.64 -6.49 -5.53
CA PHE A 109 -6.56 -7.06 -6.51
C PHE A 109 -5.74 -7.78 -7.59
N GLN A 110 -5.93 -9.09 -7.73
CA GLN A 110 -5.29 -9.88 -8.77
C GLN A 110 -5.92 -9.49 -10.12
N GLY A 111 -5.21 -8.72 -10.95
CA GLY A 111 -5.62 -8.46 -12.34
C GLY A 111 -5.63 -7.02 -12.84
N MET A 112 -5.03 -6.04 -12.14
CA MET A 112 -4.89 -4.68 -12.68
C MET A 112 -3.48 -4.12 -12.44
N ILE A 113 -2.50 -4.73 -13.09
CA ILE A 113 -1.31 -4.02 -13.56
C ILE A 113 -1.28 -4.29 -15.06
N TYR A 114 -2.13 -3.59 -15.82
CA TYR A 114 -2.07 -3.60 -17.27
C TYR A 114 -1.53 -2.26 -17.73
N HIS A 115 -0.31 -2.34 -18.29
CA HIS A 115 0.37 -1.43 -19.22
C HIS A 115 0.49 0.05 -18.83
#